data_AF-A0A6P1C2X8-F1
#
_entry.id   AF-A0A6P1C2X8-F1
#
_cell.length_a   1.000
_cell.length_b   1.000
_cell.length_c   1.000
_cell.angle_alpha   90.00
_cell.angle_beta   90.00
_cell.angle_gamma   90.00
#
_symmetry.space_group_name_H-M   'P 1'
#
loop_
_entity.id
_entity.type
_entity.pdbx_description
1 polymer ?
#
loop_
_entity_poly.entity_id
_entity_poly.type
_entity_poly.pdbx_seq_one_letter_code
_entity_poly.pdbx_strand_id
1 'polypeptide(L)'
;MKSAALFATAFIGALITGAASQAGEPSGKGSFEMLVAPEQVFNLKAKAWKPVPNEDSFALTHDGEFYLTVAKRKDGMLMLLVRQPSTEKQGQPFYAGYYLKCGVMVDVPVFPQNAAELKSELANPQADSEEARIGFGPGTGMHDLYTLVCRS
;
A
#
# COMPACT_ATOMS: atom_id res chain seq x y z
N MET A 1 55.90 -7.01 -53.55
CA MET A 1 56.47 -5.99 -52.65
C MET A 1 55.71 -6.03 -51.33
N LYS A 2 56.47 -6.08 -50.23
CA LYS A 2 56.12 -5.80 -48.82
C LYS A 2 55.07 -6.67 -48.11
N SER A 3 55.64 -7.61 -47.35
CA SER A 3 55.17 -8.13 -46.06
C SER A 3 54.80 -7.02 -45.06
N ALA A 4 53.85 -7.30 -44.16
CA ALA A 4 54.04 -7.19 -42.70
C ALA A 4 52.84 -7.79 -41.96
N ALA A 5 53.09 -8.84 -41.18
CA ALA A 5 52.25 -9.33 -40.10
C ALA A 5 52.34 -8.38 -38.88
N LEU A 6 51.39 -8.44 -37.95
CA LEU A 6 51.67 -8.34 -36.50
C LEU A 6 50.43 -8.69 -35.63
N PHE A 7 50.53 -9.85 -35.00
CA PHE A 7 50.22 -10.21 -33.60
C PHE A 7 49.20 -9.42 -32.75
N ALA A 8 48.18 -10.18 -32.30
CA ALA A 8 47.77 -10.46 -30.92
C ALA A 8 47.70 -9.33 -29.87
N THR A 9 46.52 -9.14 -29.29
CA THR A 9 46.35 -9.18 -27.81
C THR A 9 44.87 -9.34 -27.43
N ALA A 10 44.62 -10.22 -26.46
CA ALA A 10 43.32 -10.45 -25.84
C ALA A 10 42.84 -9.23 -25.05
N PHE A 11 41.52 -9.02 -25.03
CA PHE A 11 40.84 -8.36 -23.92
C PHE A 11 39.76 -9.30 -23.39
N ILE A 12 40.05 -9.87 -22.23
CA ILE A 12 39.05 -10.44 -21.33
C ILE A 12 38.26 -9.26 -20.77
N GLY A 13 37.03 -9.08 -21.25
CA GLY A 13 36.03 -8.25 -20.60
C GLY A 13 35.05 -9.16 -19.86
N ALA A 14 35.35 -9.43 -18.58
CA ALA A 14 34.33 -9.83 -17.61
C ALA A 14 33.26 -8.72 -17.50
N LEU A 15 32.14 -9.03 -16.81
CA LEU A 15 31.02 -8.15 -16.43
C LEU A 15 29.82 -8.30 -17.40
N ILE A 16 28.63 -8.73 -17.01
CA ILE A 16 27.97 -8.74 -15.70
C ILE A 16 27.04 -9.96 -15.70
N THR A 17 27.18 -10.83 -14.70
CA THR A 17 26.07 -11.64 -14.17
C THR A 17 25.02 -10.67 -13.65
N GLY A 18 24.23 -10.11 -14.55
CA GLY A 18 23.03 -9.41 -14.21
C GLY A 18 22.05 -10.50 -13.80
N ALA A 19 21.97 -10.75 -12.50
CA ALA A 19 20.72 -11.18 -11.92
C ALA A 19 19.68 -10.21 -12.48
N ALA A 20 18.95 -10.63 -13.51
CA ALA A 20 17.65 -10.06 -13.78
C ALA A 20 16.93 -10.28 -12.47
N SER A 21 16.84 -9.19 -11.69
CA SER A 21 16.03 -9.11 -10.51
C SER A 21 14.77 -9.88 -10.83
N GLN A 22 14.48 -10.92 -10.04
CA GLN A 22 13.13 -11.40 -9.92
C GLN A 22 12.33 -10.18 -9.44
N ALA A 23 11.90 -9.34 -10.39
CA ALA A 23 10.67 -8.61 -10.27
C ALA A 23 9.67 -9.73 -10.01
N GLY A 24 9.26 -9.86 -8.74
CA GLY A 24 8.39 -10.93 -8.28
C GLY A 24 7.32 -11.12 -9.32
N GLU A 25 7.13 -12.36 -9.77
CA GLU A 25 6.09 -12.68 -10.73
C GLU A 25 4.83 -11.92 -10.32
N PRO A 26 4.24 -11.10 -11.20
CA PRO A 26 3.02 -10.40 -10.86
C PRO A 26 2.05 -11.49 -10.44
N SER A 27 1.57 -11.41 -9.21
CA SER A 27 0.88 -12.45 -8.43
C SER A 27 -0.43 -12.98 -9.08
N GLY A 28 -0.67 -12.71 -10.36
CA GLY A 28 -1.92 -12.92 -11.09
C GLY A 28 -3.04 -11.98 -10.66
N LYS A 29 -2.86 -11.26 -9.54
CA LYS A 29 -3.91 -10.48 -8.87
C LYS A 29 -4.09 -9.07 -9.46
N GLY A 30 -3.19 -8.64 -10.35
CA GLY A 30 -3.21 -7.33 -11.00
C GLY A 30 -2.61 -6.21 -10.14
N SER A 31 -2.44 -5.02 -10.73
CA SER A 31 -1.90 -3.85 -10.02
C SER A 31 -2.99 -3.03 -9.33
N PHE A 32 -2.61 -2.30 -8.28
CA PHE A 32 -3.46 -1.27 -7.69
C PHE A 32 -3.51 -0.03 -8.58
N GLU A 33 -4.71 0.46 -8.85
CA GLU A 33 -5.01 1.76 -9.44
C GLU A 33 -5.10 2.80 -8.33
N MET A 34 -4.23 3.81 -8.38
CA MET A 34 -4.27 4.94 -7.46
C MET A 34 -5.54 5.76 -7.68
N LEU A 35 -6.32 5.95 -6.61
CA LEU A 35 -7.46 6.87 -6.58
C LEU A 35 -7.02 8.29 -6.21
N VAL A 36 -5.94 8.40 -5.44
CA VAL A 36 -5.34 9.67 -5.02
C VAL A 36 -3.83 9.60 -5.19
N ALA A 37 -3.21 10.66 -5.71
CA ALA A 37 -1.76 10.71 -5.84
C ALA A 37 -1.09 10.64 -4.45
N PRO A 38 -0.02 9.84 -4.26
CA PRO A 38 0.62 9.66 -2.95
C PRO A 38 1.03 10.98 -2.26
N GLU A 39 1.43 11.99 -3.04
CA GLU A 39 1.80 13.32 -2.55
C GLU A 39 0.61 14.08 -1.95
N GLN A 40 -0.61 13.82 -2.42
CA GLN A 40 -1.83 14.43 -1.90
C GLN A 40 -2.33 13.74 -0.64
N VAL A 41 -2.02 12.46 -0.45
CA VAL A 41 -2.44 11.68 0.73
C VAL A 41 -1.89 12.29 2.02
N PHE A 42 -0.60 12.58 2.06
CA PHE A 42 0.08 13.09 3.27
C PHE A 42 0.08 14.61 3.38
N ASN A 43 -0.57 15.31 2.47
CA ASN A 43 -0.75 16.75 2.56
C ASN A 43 -1.96 17.06 3.46
N LEU A 44 -1.70 17.59 4.66
CA LEU A 44 -2.74 17.92 5.66
C LEU A 44 -3.79 18.93 5.17
N LYS A 45 -3.49 19.69 4.13
CA LYS A 45 -4.44 20.64 3.51
C LYS A 45 -5.30 20.01 2.41
N ALA A 46 -5.02 18.75 2.03
CA ALA A 46 -5.76 18.06 0.99
C ALA A 46 -7.18 17.73 1.46
N LYS A 47 -8.16 18.07 0.62
CA LYS A 47 -9.59 17.84 0.88
C LYS A 47 -10.06 16.40 0.64
N ALA A 48 -9.14 15.47 0.34
CA ALA A 48 -9.48 14.09 0.01
C ALA A 48 -9.96 13.29 1.23
N TRP A 49 -9.45 13.62 2.42
CA TRP A 49 -9.80 12.98 3.68
C TRP A 49 -11.24 13.28 4.09
N LYS A 50 -11.98 12.23 4.43
CA LYS A 50 -13.33 12.33 4.98
C LYS A 50 -13.31 11.96 6.46
N PRO A 51 -14.10 12.62 7.33
CA PRO A 51 -14.22 12.17 8.71
C PRO A 51 -14.82 10.76 8.75
N VAL A 52 -14.35 9.91 9.67
CA VAL A 52 -15.06 8.67 9.98
C VAL A 52 -16.30 9.05 10.80
N PRO A 53 -17.52 8.69 10.37
CA PRO A 53 -18.72 9.04 11.13
C PRO A 53 -18.78 8.21 12.43
N ASN A 54 -19.43 8.75 13.45
CA ASN A 54 -19.90 7.94 14.57
C ASN A 54 -21.33 7.50 14.25
N GLU A 55 -21.55 6.19 14.16
CA GLU A 55 -22.85 5.59 13.89
C GLU A 55 -23.22 4.64 15.03
N ASP A 56 -24.50 4.51 15.37
CA ASP A 56 -24.95 3.59 16.43
C ASP A 56 -24.60 2.12 16.14
N SER A 57 -24.39 1.78 14.87
CA SER A 57 -23.94 0.46 14.42
C SER A 57 -22.44 0.21 14.61
N PHE A 58 -21.65 1.24 14.94
CA PHE A 58 -20.22 1.11 15.13
C PHE A 58 -19.87 0.64 16.53
N ALA A 59 -18.86 -0.20 16.62
CA ALA A 59 -18.36 -0.74 17.88
C ALA A 59 -17.54 0.29 18.67
N LEU A 60 -16.83 1.17 17.95
CA LEU A 60 -15.97 2.19 18.53
C LEU A 60 -16.41 3.60 18.13
N THR A 61 -16.07 4.59 18.97
CA THR A 61 -16.10 6.00 18.60
C THR A 61 -14.83 6.34 17.81
N HIS A 62 -14.98 7.05 16.70
CA HIS A 62 -13.90 7.41 15.77
C HIS A 62 -13.60 8.92 15.80
N ASP A 63 -13.64 9.51 17.00
CA ASP A 63 -13.46 10.95 17.18
C ASP A 63 -12.07 11.41 16.73
N GLY A 64 -12.05 12.37 15.79
CA GLY A 64 -10.81 12.89 15.21
C GLY A 64 -10.15 11.97 14.19
N GLU A 65 -10.78 10.84 13.84
CA GLU A 65 -10.33 9.98 12.76
C GLU A 65 -10.86 10.43 11.41
N PHE A 66 -10.03 10.28 10.39
CA PHE A 66 -10.37 10.54 9.01
C PHE A 66 -9.94 9.35 8.16
N TYR A 67 -10.68 9.05 7.11
CA TYR A 67 -10.36 7.96 6.20
C TYR A 67 -10.21 8.43 4.75
N LEU A 68 -9.46 7.65 3.99
CA LEU A 68 -9.25 7.82 2.57
C LEU A 68 -8.97 6.48 1.90
N THR A 69 -9.78 6.10 0.91
CA THR A 69 -9.43 4.98 0.02
C THR A 69 -8.44 5.50 -1.03
N VAL A 70 -7.18 5.06 -0.94
CA VAL A 70 -6.08 5.58 -1.77
C VAL A 70 -5.86 4.80 -3.05
N ALA A 71 -6.24 3.53 -3.08
CA ALA A 71 -6.09 2.68 -4.25
C ALA A 71 -7.15 1.56 -4.28
N LYS A 72 -7.41 1.03 -5.47
CA LYS A 72 -8.27 -0.14 -5.70
C LYS A 72 -7.59 -1.11 -6.65
N ARG A 73 -7.90 -2.39 -6.55
CA ARG A 73 -7.44 -3.43 -7.47
C ARG A 73 -8.63 -4.10 -8.14
N LYS A 74 -8.41 -4.66 -9.34
CA LYS A 74 -9.46 -5.26 -10.17
C LYS A 74 -10.18 -6.44 -9.50
N ASP A 75 -9.54 -7.11 -8.55
CA ASP A 75 -10.13 -8.20 -7.78
C ASP A 75 -11.04 -7.73 -6.63
N GLY A 76 -11.33 -6.43 -6.55
CA GLY A 76 -12.19 -5.82 -5.54
C GLY A 76 -11.47 -5.45 -4.23
N MET A 77 -10.13 -5.59 -4.18
CA MET A 77 -9.36 -5.17 -3.02
C MET A 77 -9.18 -3.64 -3.01
N LEU A 78 -9.29 -3.05 -1.84
CA LEU A 78 -9.14 -1.62 -1.57
C LEU A 78 -7.94 -1.42 -0.64
N MET A 79 -7.20 -0.33 -0.83
CA MET A 79 -6.28 0.18 0.17
C MET A 79 -6.92 1.40 0.84
N LEU A 80 -7.25 1.25 2.12
CA LEU A 80 -7.77 2.28 3.00
C LEU A 80 -6.61 2.85 3.82
N LEU A 81 -6.56 4.16 4.00
CA LEU A 81 -5.78 4.79 5.06
C LEU A 81 -6.73 5.48 6.03
N VAL A 82 -6.40 5.40 7.31
CA VAL A 82 -7.04 6.10 8.41
C VAL A 82 -5.99 6.99 9.06
N ARG A 83 -6.28 8.29 9.08
CA ARG A 83 -5.52 9.31 9.78
C ARG A 83 -6.15 9.52 11.14
N GLN A 84 -5.39 9.24 12.19
CA GLN A 84 -5.82 9.39 13.58
C GLN A 84 -4.84 10.27 14.37
N PRO A 85 -5.25 10.86 15.49
CA PRO A 85 -4.32 11.52 16.41
C PRO A 85 -3.24 10.55 16.89
N SER A 86 -1.96 10.93 16.84
CA SER A 86 -0.90 10.09 17.41
C SER A 86 -0.95 10.14 18.95
N THR A 87 -0.93 8.97 19.57
CA THR A 87 -0.79 8.81 21.03
C THR A 87 0.65 9.03 21.52
N GLU A 88 1.63 8.85 20.64
CA GLU A 88 3.05 8.97 20.97
C GLU A 88 3.62 10.37 20.68
N LYS A 89 3.12 11.04 19.64
CA LYS A 89 3.63 12.34 19.17
C LYS A 89 2.51 13.36 19.09
N GLN A 90 2.36 14.13 20.16
CA GLN A 90 1.32 15.16 20.25
C GLN A 90 1.38 16.13 19.06
N GLY A 91 0.23 16.37 18.43
CA GLY A 91 0.10 17.26 17.27
C GLY A 91 0.54 16.65 15.93
N GLN A 92 1.00 15.40 15.90
CA GLN A 92 1.29 14.67 14.67
C GLN A 92 0.20 13.64 14.36
N PRO A 93 -0.23 13.51 13.10
CA PRO A 93 -1.11 12.40 12.70
C PRO A 93 -0.34 11.09 12.67
N PHE A 94 -1.03 10.00 12.99
CA PHE A 94 -0.62 8.64 12.67
C PHE A 94 -1.49 8.13 11.51
N TYR A 95 -0.87 7.45 10.55
CA TYR A 95 -1.56 6.85 9.41
C TYR A 95 -1.54 5.33 9.55
N ALA A 96 -2.72 4.76 9.79
CA ALA A 96 -2.94 3.32 9.76
C ALA A 96 -3.56 2.94 8.43
N GLY A 97 -2.92 2.03 7.70
CA GLY A 97 -3.38 1.54 6.41
C GLY A 97 -3.89 0.12 6.52
N TYR A 98 -4.87 -0.21 5.68
CA TYR A 98 -5.51 -1.51 5.64
C TYR A 98 -5.82 -1.88 4.20
N TYR A 99 -5.42 -3.08 3.79
CA TYR A 99 -6.01 -3.70 2.62
C TYR A 99 -7.28 -4.43 3.01
N LEU A 100 -8.39 -4.14 2.33
CA LEU A 100 -9.70 -4.72 2.59
C LEU A 100 -10.27 -5.28 1.30
N LYS A 101 -10.91 -6.44 1.38
CA LYS A 101 -11.68 -7.00 0.26
C LYS A 101 -13.13 -7.15 0.66
N CYS A 102 -14.02 -6.40 0.01
CA CYS A 102 -15.45 -6.48 0.31
C CYS A 102 -15.98 -7.90 0.05
N GLY A 103 -16.80 -8.39 0.98
CA GLY A 103 -17.25 -9.78 1.08
C GLY A 103 -16.35 -10.69 1.92
N VAL A 104 -15.18 -10.21 2.37
CA VAL A 104 -14.22 -10.98 3.17
C VAL A 104 -13.83 -10.19 4.41
N MET A 105 -14.12 -10.71 5.60
CA MET A 105 -13.74 -10.07 6.88
C MET A 105 -12.28 -10.38 7.25
N VAL A 106 -11.38 -9.98 6.36
CA VAL A 106 -9.94 -10.10 6.51
C VAL A 106 -9.30 -8.78 6.10
N ASP A 107 -8.36 -8.30 6.90
CA ASP A 107 -7.53 -7.16 6.59
C ASP A 107 -6.04 -7.53 6.54
N VAL A 108 -5.26 -6.65 5.92
CA VAL A 108 -3.80 -6.67 6.00
C VAL A 108 -3.35 -5.27 6.41
N PRO A 109 -2.82 -5.09 7.63
CA PRO A 109 -2.41 -3.78 8.12
C PRO A 109 -1.08 -3.35 7.51
N VAL A 110 -0.96 -2.06 7.18
CA VAL A 110 0.26 -1.42 6.66
C VAL A 110 0.37 0.00 7.21
N PHE A 111 1.58 0.51 7.41
CA PHE A 111 1.76 1.79 8.12
C PHE A 111 2.65 2.78 7.34
N PRO A 112 2.29 3.15 6.09
CA PRO A 112 3.06 4.12 5.34
C PRO A 112 2.96 5.50 6.00
N GLN A 113 4.11 6.13 6.26
CA GLN A 113 4.19 7.44 6.91
C GLN A 113 4.44 8.58 5.91
N ASN A 114 4.71 8.26 4.64
CA ASN A 114 4.93 9.26 3.58
C ASN A 114 4.65 8.70 2.17
N ALA A 115 4.71 9.59 1.18
CA ALA A 115 4.42 9.27 -0.22
C ALA A 115 5.38 8.22 -0.82
N ALA A 116 6.65 8.20 -0.41
CA ALA A 116 7.63 7.24 -0.92
C ALA A 116 7.35 5.83 -0.38
N GLU A 117 7.06 5.72 0.91
CA GLU A 117 6.65 4.46 1.55
C GLU A 117 5.34 3.93 0.94
N LEU A 118 4.34 4.79 0.73
CA LEU A 118 3.08 4.39 0.09
C LEU A 118 3.31 3.88 -1.35
N LYS A 119 4.18 4.53 -2.13
CA LYS A 119 4.54 4.06 -3.47
C LYS A 119 5.25 2.71 -3.44
N SER A 120 6.19 2.54 -2.51
CA SER A 120 6.94 1.29 -2.36
C SER A 120 6.02 0.14 -1.96
N GLU A 121 5.12 0.39 -1.00
CA GLU A 121 4.11 -0.57 -0.55
C GLU A 121 3.20 -0.98 -1.71
N LEU A 122 2.68 -0.03 -2.49
CA LEU A 122 1.79 -0.35 -3.62
C LEU A 122 2.49 -1.00 -4.82
N ALA A 123 3.82 -0.89 -4.92
CA ALA A 123 4.59 -1.63 -5.91
C ALA A 123 4.76 -3.12 -5.54
N ASN A 124 4.79 -3.43 -4.23
CA ASN A 124 4.93 -4.79 -3.69
C ASN A 124 3.96 -4.96 -2.50
N PRO A 125 2.65 -5.06 -2.75
CA PRO A 125 1.65 -4.94 -1.70
C PRO A 125 1.69 -6.13 -0.73
N GLN A 126 1.74 -5.85 0.57
CA GLN A 126 1.64 -6.90 1.60
C GLN A 126 0.34 -7.69 1.51
N ALA A 127 -0.70 -7.11 0.90
CA ALA A 127 -1.96 -7.77 0.61
C ALA A 127 -1.83 -9.09 -0.18
N ASP A 128 -0.70 -9.28 -0.86
CA ASP A 128 -0.41 -10.50 -1.62
C ASP A 128 0.17 -11.64 -0.78
N SER A 129 0.69 -11.35 0.42
CA SER A 129 1.09 -12.35 1.41
C SER A 129 -0.13 -12.89 2.14
N GLU A 130 -0.25 -14.21 2.21
CA GLU A 130 -1.34 -14.85 2.95
C GLU A 130 -1.09 -14.82 4.46
N GLU A 131 0.18 -14.83 4.85
CA GLU A 131 0.65 -14.78 6.23
C GLU A 131 0.35 -13.42 6.90
N ALA A 132 0.26 -12.36 6.10
CA ALA A 132 -0.05 -11.01 6.57
C ALA A 132 -1.55 -10.79 6.85
N ARG A 133 -2.41 -11.76 6.50
CA ARG A 133 -3.87 -11.66 6.64
C ARG A 133 -4.31 -11.85 8.08
N ILE A 134 -5.13 -10.94 8.57
CA ILE A 134 -5.72 -10.98 9.89
C ILE A 134 -7.25 -11.04 9.73
N GLY A 135 -7.88 -12.03 10.35
CA GLY A 135 -9.33 -12.11 10.39
C GLY A 135 -9.90 -11.15 11.42
N PHE A 136 -11.01 -10.50 11.09
CA PHE A 136 -11.77 -9.68 12.03
C PHE A 136 -13.25 -10.09 12.06
N GLY A 137 -13.95 -9.71 13.12
CA GLY A 137 -15.37 -10.01 13.29
C GLY A 137 -16.21 -8.76 13.57
N PRO A 138 -17.54 -8.91 13.59
CA PRO A 138 -18.43 -7.87 14.08
C PRO A 138 -18.03 -7.37 15.47
N GLY A 139 -18.26 -6.09 15.77
CA GLY A 139 -17.91 -5.50 17.06
C GLY A 139 -16.46 -5.06 17.20
N THR A 140 -15.73 -4.92 16.08
CA THR A 140 -14.34 -4.42 16.06
C THR A 140 -14.27 -3.10 15.30
N GLY A 141 -13.31 -2.23 15.62
CA GLY A 141 -13.08 -1.01 14.84
C GLY A 141 -12.75 -1.30 13.36
N MET A 142 -12.15 -2.45 13.06
CA MET A 142 -11.93 -2.86 11.68
C MET A 142 -13.24 -3.16 10.94
N HIS A 143 -14.20 -3.79 11.63
CA HIS A 143 -15.53 -4.01 11.08
C HIS A 143 -16.26 -2.69 10.81
N ASP A 144 -16.10 -1.67 11.67
CA ASP A 144 -16.66 -0.34 11.46
C ASP A 144 -16.11 0.29 10.17
N LEU A 145 -14.77 0.30 10.02
CA LEU A 145 -14.10 0.79 8.81
C LEU A 145 -14.50 -0.02 7.55
N TYR A 146 -14.60 -1.35 7.67
CA TYR A 146 -15.03 -2.22 6.60
C TYR A 146 -16.46 -1.90 6.15
N THR A 147 -17.41 -1.78 7.08
CA THR A 147 -18.80 -1.43 6.75
C THR A 147 -18.94 0.00 6.24
N LEU A 148 -17.98 0.88 6.51
CA LEU A 148 -17.94 2.22 5.92
C LEU A 148 -17.55 2.19 4.43
N VAL A 149 -16.57 1.38 4.04
CA VAL A 149 -16.01 1.38 2.67
C VAL A 149 -16.59 0.30 1.76
N CYS A 150 -17.14 -0.77 2.33
CA CYS A 150 -17.74 -1.90 1.60
C CYS A 150 -19.27 -1.86 1.58
N ARG A 151 -19.88 -0.67 1.73
CA ARG A 151 -21.34 -0.50 1.62
C ARG A 151 -21.83 -0.97 0.26
N SER A 152 -22.90 -1.77 0.29
CA SER A 152 -23.61 -2.34 -0.86
C SER A 152 -24.38 -1.28 -1.63
#